data_AF-A0A6B3GNJ0-F1
#
_entry.id   AF-A0A6B3GNJ0-F1
#
_cell.length_a   1.000
_cell.length_b   1.000
_cell.length_c   1.000
_cell.angle_alpha   90.00
_cell.angle_beta   90.00
_cell.angle_gamma   90.00
#
_symmetry.space_group_name_H-M   'P 1'
#
loop_
_entity.id
_entity.type
_entity.pdbx_description
1 polymer ?
#
loop_
_entity_poly.entity_id
_entity_poly.type
_entity_poly.pdbx_seq_one_letter_code
_entity_poly.pdbx_strand_id
1 'polypeptide(L)' 'ESGSGKSVTAQAIMGILDMPPGKIAGGEILFKDQDLLKLKADERRKIRGQEMAMIFQDALSSLNPVLTVG' A
#
# COMPACT_ATOMS: atom_id res chain seq x y z
N GLU A 1 11.34 18.04 -5.29
CA GLU A 1 9.94 18.41 -5.56
C GLU A 1 8.97 17.42 -4.92
N SER A 2 8.13 17.90 -4.02
CA SER A 2 7.27 17.08 -3.15
C SER A 2 5.91 16.68 -3.78
N GLY A 3 5.74 16.81 -5.10
CA GLY A 3 4.41 16.75 -5.75
C GLY A 3 4.25 15.74 -6.88
N SER A 4 5.26 14.92 -7.19
CA SER A 4 5.24 14.10 -8.41
C SER A 4 4.39 12.81 -8.31
N GLY A 5 3.58 12.64 -7.26
CA GLY A 5 2.67 11.50 -7.09
C GLY A 5 3.29 10.17 -6.62
N LYS A 6 4.61 10.08 -6.37
CA LYS A 6 5.27 8.82 -5.98
C LYS A 6 4.61 8.11 -4.79
N SER A 7 4.39 8.84 -3.69
CA SER A 7 3.79 8.28 -2.48
C SER A 7 2.34 7.84 -2.73
N VAL A 8 1.57 8.63 -3.50
CA VAL A 8 0.20 8.31 -3.88
C VAL A 8 0.14 7.03 -4.71
N THR A 9 1.02 6.90 -5.71
CA THR A 9 1.12 5.69 -6.54
C THR A 9 1.49 4.47 -5.70
N ALA A 10 2.48 4.59 -4.82
CA ALA A 10 2.91 3.48 -3.98
C ALA A 10 1.81 3.05 -2.99
N GLN A 11 1.09 4.01 -2.38
CA GLN A 11 -0.05 3.73 -1.52
C GLN A 11 -1.22 3.08 -2.28
N ALA A 12 -1.46 3.49 -3.53
CA ALA A 12 -2.49 2.87 -4.39
C ALA A 12 -2.16 1.42 -4.71
N ILE A 13 -0.91 1.12 -5.06
CA ILE A 13 -0.40 -0.26 -5.26
C ILE A 13 -0.61 -1.09 -4.00
N MET A 14 -0.16 -0.58 -2.85
CA MET A 14 -0.29 -1.24 -1.55
C MET A 14 -1.73 -1.32 -1.01
N GLY A 15 -2.69 -0.64 -1.63
CA GLY A 15 -4.08 -0.62 -1.18
C GLY A 15 -4.30 0.04 0.18
N ILE A 16 -3.50 1.06 0.48
CA ILE A 16 -3.55 1.85 1.73
C ILE A 16 -3.73 3.34 1.47
N LEU A 17 -4.03 3.73 0.22
CA LEU A 17 -4.37 5.10 -0.11
C LEU A 17 -5.72 5.44 0.52
N ASP A 18 -5.77 6.51 1.31
CA ASP A 18 -7.00 6.97 1.97
C ASP A 18 -8.05 7.40 0.93
N MET A 19 -9.22 6.79 1.02
CA MET A 19 -10.36 7.07 0.13
C MET A 19 -11.64 7.14 0.97
N PRO A 20 -12.28 8.32 1.10
CA PRO A 20 -11.89 9.65 0.57
C PRO A 20 -10.69 10.31 1.29
N PRO A 21 -10.03 11.35 0.69
CA PRO A 21 -10.38 12.06 -0.55
C PRO A 21 -9.83 11.43 -1.83
N GLY A 22 -8.97 10.42 -1.74
CA GLY A 22 -8.44 9.72 -2.91
C GLY A 22 -9.53 8.97 -3.68
N LYS A 23 -9.30 8.76 -4.98
CA LYS A 23 -10.13 7.89 -5.83
C LYS A 23 -9.28 7.28 -6.92
N ILE A 24 -9.40 5.98 -7.12
CA ILE A 24 -8.87 5.32 -8.33
C ILE A 24 -9.92 5.49 -9.43
N ALA A 25 -9.61 6.30 -10.44
CA ALA A 25 -10.54 6.61 -11.52
C ALA A 25 -10.73 5.46 -12.53
N GLY A 26 -9.75 4.55 -12.60
CA GLY A 26 -9.75 3.40 -13.50
C GLY A 26 -8.33 2.85 -13.68
N GLY A 27 -8.21 1.85 -14.55
CA GLY A 27 -6.95 1.15 -14.82
C GLY A 27 -6.84 -0.18 -14.06
N GLU A 28 -5.64 -0.74 -14.05
CA GLU A 28 -5.32 -2.01 -13.40
C GLU A 28 -3.94 -1.94 -12.74
N ILE A 29 -3.73 -2.74 -11.70
CA ILE A 29 -2.42 -2.91 -11.07
C ILE A 29 -2.09 -4.39 -11.07
N LEU A 30 -1.26 -4.81 -12.03
CA LEU A 30 -0.92 -6.22 -12.22
C LEU A 30 0.25 -6.63 -11.33
N PHE A 31 0.02 -7.64 -10.49
CA PHE A 31 1.04 -8.34 -9.73
C PHE A 31 0.87 -9.84 -9.95
N LYS A 32 1.87 -10.49 -10.55
CA LYS A 32 1.81 -11.93 -10.90
C LYS A 32 0.52 -12.28 -11.66
N ASP A 33 0.21 -11.50 -12.70
CA ASP A 33 -0.98 -11.63 -13.54
C ASP A 33 -2.33 -11.48 -12.81
N GLN A 34 -2.32 -10.93 -11.58
CA GLN A 34 -3.51 -10.61 -10.82
C GLN A 34 -3.68 -9.09 -10.70
N ASP A 35 -4.87 -8.60 -11.04
CA ASP A 35 -5.22 -7.19 -10.85
C ASP A 35 -5.58 -6.92 -9.39
N LEU A 36 -4.68 -6.24 -8.67
CA LEU A 36 -4.83 -5.91 -7.26
C LEU A 36 -6.06 -5.05 -6.96
N LEU A 37 -6.60 -4.34 -7.96
CA LEU A 37 -7.80 -3.51 -7.79
C LEU A 37 -9.09 -4.34 -7.76
N LYS A 38 -9.05 -5.57 -8.26
CA LYS A 38 -10.19 -6.50 -8.29
C LYS A 38 -10.21 -7.48 -7.12
N LEU A 39 -9.14 -7.54 -6.33
CA LEU A 39 -9.02 -8.45 -5.19
C LEU A 39 -9.88 -8.01 -4.01
N LYS A 40 -10.46 -8.99 -3.31
CA LYS A 40 -11.11 -8.73 -2.01
C LYS A 40 -10.05 -8.38 -0.95
N ALA A 41 -10.48 -7.70 0.12
CA ALA A 41 -9.59 -7.28 1.19
C ALA A 41 -8.76 -8.43 1.80
N ASP A 42 -9.36 -9.61 1.97
CA ASP A 42 -8.69 -10.79 2.52
C ASP A 42 -7.63 -11.37 1.60
N GLU A 43 -7.87 -11.37 0.28
CA GLU A 43 -6.89 -11.81 -0.71
C GLU A 43 -5.72 -10.84 -0.77
N ARG A 44 -6.04 -9.54 -0.76
CA ARG A 44 -5.04 -8.47 -0.72
C ARG A 44 -4.20 -8.52 0.57
N ARG A 45 -4.77 -8.96 1.69
CA ARG A 45 -4.05 -9.16 2.95
C ARG A 45 -3.03 -10.29 2.88
N LYS A 46 -3.30 -11.36 2.14
CA LYS A 46 -2.33 -12.48 1.97
C LYS A 46 -1.10 -12.04 1.18
N ILE A 47 -1.27 -11.18 0.20
CA ILE A 47 -0.16 -10.64 -0.60
C ILE A 47 0.70 -9.68 0.24
N ARG A 48 0.07 -8.81 1.03
CA ARG A 48 0.78 -7.85 1.87
C ARG A 48 1.56 -8.53 2.98
N GLY A 49 2.83 -8.15 3.13
CA GLY A 49 3.75 -8.67 4.14
C GLY A 49 4.41 -9.99 3.74
N GLN A 50 3.72 -10.90 3.04
CA GLN A 50 4.30 -12.17 2.60
C GLN A 50 4.97 -12.07 1.23
N GLU A 51 4.33 -11.41 0.27
CA GLU A 51 4.82 -11.32 -1.12
C GLU A 51 5.20 -9.90 -1.52
N MET A 52 4.58 -8.90 -0.88
CA MET A 52 4.80 -7.48 -1.14
C MET A 52 4.85 -6.71 0.18
N ALA A 53 5.94 -6.01 0.43
CA ALA A 53 6.12 -5.17 1.61
C ALA A 53 6.56 -3.76 1.19
N MET A 54 6.19 -2.78 2.01
CA MET A 54 6.59 -1.39 1.84
C MET A 54 7.48 -0.97 3.00
N ILE A 55 8.61 -0.33 2.70
CA ILE A 55 9.43 0.36 3.68
C ILE A 55 9.11 1.85 3.55
N PHE A 56 8.48 2.41 4.58
CA PHE A 56 8.11 3.82 4.60
C PHE A 56 9.36 4.70 4.74
N GLN A 57 9.31 5.90 4.14
CA GLN A 57 10.42 6.86 4.20
C GLN A 57 10.76 7.27 5.64
N ASP A 58 9.75 7.32 6.51
CA ASP A 58 9.91 7.49 7.97
C ASP A 58 9.30 6.29 8.70
N ALA A 59 9.98 5.15 8.63
CA ALA A 59 9.53 3.92 9.29
C ALA A 59 9.49 4.04 10.82
N LEU A 60 10.34 4.88 11.43
CA LEU A 60 10.40 5.06 12.88
C LEU A 60 9.14 5.72 13.43
N SER A 61 8.54 6.64 12.68
CA SER A 61 7.24 7.24 13.05
C SER A 61 6.08 6.23 13.15
N SER A 62 6.23 5.05 12.53
CA SER A 62 5.20 4.00 12.51
C SER A 62 5.33 2.99 13.65
N LEU A 63 6.40 3.07 14.45
CA LEU A 63 6.65 2.16 15.56
C LEU A 63 6.15 2.77 16.87
N ASN A 64 5.45 1.97 17.66
CA ASN A 64 5.12 2.34 19.04
C ASN A 64 6.34 2.05 19.93
N PRO A 65 7.00 3.07 20.52
CA PRO A 65 8.25 2.88 21.25
C PRO A 65 8.12 2.06 22.53
N VAL A 66 6.90 1.82 23.05
CA VAL A 66 6.69 0.96 24.22
C VAL A 66 6.50 -0.52 23.88
N LEU A 67 6.47 -0.87 22.59
CA LEU A 67 6.33 -2.24 22.13
C LEU A 67 7.65 -2.72 21.49
N THR A 68 8.06 -3.94 21.81
CA THR A 68 9.18 -4.60 21.13
C THR A 68 8.72 -5.15 19.78
N VAL A 69 9.57 -5.07 18.76
CA VAL A 69 9.33 -5.73 17.46
C VAL A 69 9.75 -7.19 17.58
N GLY A 70 8.80 -8.12 17.47
CA GLY A 70 9.03 -9.57 17.58
C GLY A 70 7.77 -10.39 17.38
#